data_AF-A0A2P8E4F0-F1
#
_entry.id   AF-A0A2P8E4F0-F1
#
_cell.length_a   1.000
_cell.length_b   1.000
_cell.length_c   1.000
_cell.angle_alpha   90.00
_cell.angle_beta   90.00
_cell.angle_gamma   90.00
#
_symmetry.space_group_name_H-M   'P 1'
#
loop_
_entity.id
_entity.type
_entity.pdbx_description
1 polymer ?
#
loop_
_entity_poly.entity_id
_entity_poly.type
_entity_poly.pdbx_seq_one_letter_code
_entity_poly.pdbx_strand_id
1 'polypeptide(L)' 'MVIFFPKNIETAKTIRKTRDIPFVYLTANSDEATFQKAKETHPYAFISKPFNKLNLEINNKVILIGKLYKEERIKSIRRV' A
#
# COMPACT_ATOMS: atom_id res chain seq x y z
N MET A 1 3.49 1.44 8.15
CA MET A 1 3.24 1.67 6.71
C MET A 1 4.55 2.07 6.07
N VAL A 2 4.91 1.49 4.92
CA VAL A 2 6.12 1.88 4.17
C VAL A 2 5.69 2.65 2.91
N ILE A 3 6.40 3.73 2.59
CA ILE A 3 6.14 4.53 1.39
C ILE A 3 7.23 4.24 0.37
N PHE A 4 6.84 3.81 -0.84
CA PHE A 4 7.76 3.60 -1.94
C PHE A 4 7.57 4.66 -3.02
N PHE A 5 8.66 4.98 -3.72
CA PHE A 5 8.57 5.67 -5.00
C PHE A 5 8.36 4.63 -6.12
N PRO A 6 7.64 4.98 -7.19
CA PRO A 6 7.45 4.13 -8.37
C PRO A 6 8.77 3.58 -8.95
N LYS A 7 9.87 4.33 -8.88
CA LYS A 7 11.21 3.85 -9.28
C LYS A 7 11.75 2.70 -8.41
N ASN A 8 11.17 2.46 -7.23
CA ASN A 8 11.60 1.42 -6.27
C ASN A 8 10.63 0.21 -6.28
N ILE A 9 10.01 -0.11 -7.42
CA ILE A 9 9.05 -1.24 -7.54
C ILE A 9 9.71 -2.58 -7.14
N GLU A 10 10.94 -2.83 -7.53
CA GLU A 10 11.65 -4.07 -7.20
C GLU A 10 11.81 -4.26 -5.69
N THR A 11 12.07 -3.19 -4.96
CA THR A 11 12.14 -3.23 -3.48
C THR A 11 10.78 -3.58 -2.87
N ALA A 12 9.70 -3.00 -3.38
CA ALA A 12 8.34 -3.30 -2.92
C ALA A 12 7.97 -4.77 -3.20
N LYS A 13 8.33 -5.30 -4.38
CA LYS A 13 8.13 -6.72 -4.73
C LYS A 13 8.86 -7.65 -3.78
N THR A 14 10.13 -7.41 -3.50
CA THR A 14 10.94 -8.26 -2.61
C THR A 14 10.42 -8.25 -1.18
N ILE A 15 10.02 -7.07 -0.68
CA ILE A 15 9.45 -6.96 0.67
C ILE A 15 8.11 -7.71 0.75
N ARG A 16 7.25 -7.59 -0.27
CA ARG A 16 5.96 -8.31 -0.27
C ARG A 16 6.11 -9.82 -0.34
N LYS A 17 7.16 -10.35 -0.98
CA LYS A 17 7.45 -11.79 -0.98
C LYS A 17 7.82 -12.32 0.41
N THR A 18 8.44 -11.49 1.25
CA THR A 18 8.98 -11.91 2.54
C THR A 18 8.11 -11.50 3.73
N ARG A 19 7.30 -10.44 3.59
CA ARG A 19 6.47 -9.87 4.65
C ARG A 19 5.18 -9.26 4.10
N ASP A 20 4.05 -9.52 4.75
CA ASP A 20 2.76 -8.87 4.44
C ASP A 20 2.65 -7.50 5.14
N ILE A 21 3.49 -6.55 4.71
CA ILE A 21 3.48 -5.17 5.24
C ILE A 21 2.68 -4.27 4.28
N PRO A 22 1.73 -3.46 4.78
CA PRO A 22 1.00 -2.52 3.95
C PRO A 22 1.94 -1.40 3.49
N PHE A 23 1.91 -1.12 2.19
CA PHE A 23 2.66 -0.04 1.59
C PHE A 23 1.82 0.75 0.59
N VAL A 24 2.26 1.98 0.36
CA VAL A 24 1.66 2.92 -0.58
C VAL A 24 2.74 3.46 -1.51
N TYR A 25 2.36 3.79 -2.74
CA TYR A 25 3.24 4.48 -3.66
C TYR A 25 3.03 5.98 -3.59
N LEU A 26 4.14 6.71 -3.61
CA LEU A 26 4.14 8.16 -3.70
C LEU A 26 4.66 8.59 -5.07
N THR A 27 3.80 9.17 -5.90
CA THR A 27 4.10 9.54 -7.29
C THR A 27 3.95 11.05 -7.51
N ALA A 28 4.80 11.67 -8.34
CA ALA A 28 4.63 13.05 -8.79
C ALA A 28 4.32 13.16 -10.29
N ASN A 29 4.70 12.11 -11.04
CA ASN A 29 4.57 12.02 -12.50
C ASN A 29 5.05 10.62 -12.89
N SER A 30 4.19 9.60 -12.82
CA SER A 30 4.54 8.25 -13.27
C SER A 30 3.96 8.02 -14.64
N ASP A 31 4.80 7.58 -15.57
CA ASP A 31 4.34 7.01 -16.83
C ASP A 31 3.43 5.81 -16.58
N GLU A 32 2.48 5.59 -17.50
CA GLU A 32 1.47 4.54 -17.41
C GLU A 32 2.13 3.16 -17.22
N ALA A 33 3.26 2.89 -17.89
CA ALA A 33 3.98 1.63 -17.77
C ALA A 33 4.48 1.36 -16.34
N THR A 34 5.04 2.38 -15.68
CA THR A 34 5.46 2.28 -14.28
C THR A 34 4.27 2.13 -13.34
N PHE A 35 3.17 2.83 -13.61
CA PHE A 35 1.94 2.71 -12.82
C PHE A 35 1.33 1.30 -12.88
N GLN A 36 1.30 0.68 -14.06
CA GLN A 36 0.81 -0.69 -14.23
C GLN A 36 1.70 -1.70 -13.49
N LYS A 37 3.02 -1.59 -13.61
CA LYS A 37 3.97 -2.43 -12.84
C LYS A 37 3.82 -2.24 -11.34
N ALA A 38 3.59 -1.00 -10.89
CA ALA A 38 3.35 -0.70 -9.48
C ALA A 38 2.02 -1.32 -9.00
N LYS A 39 0.95 -1.29 -9.81
CA LYS A 39 -0.34 -1.92 -9.50
C LYS A 39 -0.22 -3.42 -9.28
N GLU A 40 0.59 -4.12 -10.07
CA GLU A 40 0.85 -5.56 -9.91
C GLU A 40 1.44 -5.91 -8.53
N THR A 41 2.11 -4.96 -7.87
CA THR A 41 2.59 -5.16 -6.51
C THR A 41 1.49 -5.08 -5.45
N HIS A 42 0.24 -4.83 -5.84
CA HIS A 42 -0.95 -4.66 -4.98
C HIS A 42 -0.70 -3.70 -3.80
N PRO A 43 -0.34 -2.44 -4.09
CA PRO A 43 -0.24 -1.40 -3.06
C PRO A 43 -1.61 -1.11 -2.47
N TYR A 44 -1.64 -0.59 -1.24
CA TYR A 44 -2.88 -0.17 -0.59
C TYR A 44 -3.41 1.14 -1.16
N ALA A 45 -2.53 2.03 -1.62
CA ALA A 45 -2.90 3.31 -2.21
C ALA A 45 -1.76 3.89 -3.06
N PHE A 46 -2.14 4.82 -3.94
CA PHE A 46 -1.24 5.71 -4.65
C PHE A 46 -1.52 7.14 -4.19
N ILE A 47 -0.48 7.85 -3.77
CA ILE A 47 -0.55 9.24 -3.31
C ILE A 47 0.18 10.10 -4.35
N SER A 48 -0.53 11.04 -4.95
CA SER A 48 0.08 12.03 -5.85
C SER A 48 0.75 13.15 -5.04
N LYS A 49 1.88 13.64 -5.54
CA LYS A 49 2.54 14.85 -5.05
C LYS A 49 1.99 16.09 -5.77
N PRO A 50 1.94 17.25 -5.11
CA PRO A 50 2.15 17.43 -3.68
C PRO A 50 0.98 16.87 -2.86
N PHE A 51 1.26 16.23 -1.72
CA PHE A 51 0.23 15.76 -0.80
C PHE A 51 0.25 16.61 0.46
N ASN A 52 -0.92 16.88 1.04
CA ASN A 52 -0.99 17.52 2.35
C ASN A 52 -0.89 16.46 3.47
N LYS A 53 -0.62 16.91 4.70
CA LYS A 53 -0.52 16.03 5.88
C LYS A 53 -1.84 15.27 6.14
N LEU A 54 -2.97 15.92 5.90
CA LEU A 54 -4.31 15.33 6.07
C LEU A 54 -4.53 14.10 5.16
N ASN A 55 -4.08 14.17 3.92
CA ASN A 55 -4.19 13.09 2.93
C ASN A 55 -3.38 11.89 3.40
N LEU A 56 -2.17 12.11 3.95
CA LEU A 56 -1.37 11.03 4.52
C LEU A 56 -2.05 10.39 5.75
N GLU A 57 -2.64 11.21 6.62
CA GLU A 57 -3.37 10.73 7.79
C GLU A 57 -4.63 9.93 7.42
N ILE A 58 -5.39 10.36 6.42
CA ILE A 58 -6.55 9.63 5.90
C ILE A 58 -6.12 8.27 5.34
N ASN A 59 -5.06 8.24 4.51
CA ASN A 59 -4.53 6.99 3.97
C ASN A 59 -4.10 6.02 5.09
N ASN A 60 -3.41 6.52 6.12
CA ASN A 60 -3.05 5.74 7.30
C ASN A 60 -4.27 5.12 7.99
N LYS A 61 -5.33 5.91 8.20
CA LYS A 61 -6.57 5.44 8.83
C LYS A 61 -7.26 4.37 7.99
N VAL A 62 -7.39 4.58 6.67
CA VAL A 62 -8.01 3.61 5.76
C VAL A 62 -7.25 2.28 5.77
N ILE A 63 -5.91 2.33 5.74
CA ILE A 63 -5.06 1.13 5.81
C ILE A 63 -5.24 0.41 7.14
N LEU A 64 -5.26 1.13 8.26
CA LEU A 64 -5.44 0.56 9.59
C LEU A 64 -6.81 -0.12 9.71
N ILE A 65 -7.87 0.55 9.25
CA ILE A 65 -9.23 0.00 9.23
C ILE A 65 -9.25 -1.29 8.40
N GLY A 66 -8.73 -1.26 7.16
CA GLY A 66 -8.67 -2.45 6.30
C GLY A 66 -7.92 -3.62 6.94
N LYS A 67 -6.86 -3.35 7.70
CA LYS A 67 -6.13 -4.38 8.47
C LYS A 67 -6.97 -4.98 9.59
N LEU A 68 -7.65 -4.16 10.39
CA LEU A 68 -8.51 -4.62 11.48
C LEU A 68 -9.62 -5.54 10.96
N TYR A 69 -10.29 -5.15 9.85
CA TYR A 69 -11.28 -5.99 9.20
C TYR A 69 -10.72 -7.34 8.74
N LYS A 70 -9.51 -7.36 8.17
CA LYS A 70 -8.85 -8.61 7.73
C LYS A 70 -8.52 -9.51 8.92
N GLU A 71 -8.06 -8.96 10.03
CA GLU A 71 -7.75 -9.70 11.25
C GLU A 71 -9.00 -10.28 11.92
N GLU A 72 -10.10 -9.52 12.00
CA GLU A 72 -11.37 -10.04 12.53
C GLU A 72 -11.95 -11.16 11.68
N ARG A 73 -11.90 -11.02 10.35
CA ARG A 73 -12.30 -12.07 9.40
C ARG A 73 -11.49 -13.35 9.60
N ILE A 74 -10.17 -13.25 9.76
CA ILE A 74 -9.30 -14.41 10.00
C ILE A 74 -9.60 -15.06 11.35
N LYS A 75 -9.81 -14.27 12.41
CA LYS A 75 -10.20 -14.80 13.74
C LYS A 75 -11.57 -15.48 13.69
N SER A 76 -12.52 -14.97 12.92
CA SER A 76 -13.83 -15.61 12.75
C SER A 76 -13.74 -16.93 12.01
N ILE A 77 -12.86 -17.05 11.00
CA ILE A 77 -12.65 -18.31 10.26
C ILE A 77 -11.94 -19.35 11.13
N ARG A 78 -10.96 -18.94 11.96
CA ARG A 78 -10.19 -19.85 12.84
C ARG A 78 -10.95 -20.34 14.08
N ARG A 79 -12.09 -19.73 14.41
CA ARG A 79 -12.94 -20.12 15.55
C ARG A 79 -14.03 -21.12 15.17
N VAL A 80 -14.13 -21.50 13.89
CA VAL A 80 -14.96 -22.60 13.37
C VAL A 80 -14.08 -23.82 13.20
#